data_AF-A0A218QHW5-F1
#
_entry.id   AF-A0A218QHW5-F1
#
_cell.length_a   1.000
_cell.length_b   1.000
_cell.length_c   1.000
_cell.angle_alpha   90.00
_cell.angle_beta   90.00
_cell.angle_gamma   90.00
#
_symmetry.space_group_name_H-M   'P 1'
#
loop_
_entity.id
_entity.type
_entity.pdbx_description
1 polymer ?
#
loop_
_entity_poly.entity_id
_entity_poly.type
_entity_poly.pdbx_seq_one_letter_code
_entity_poly.pdbx_strand_id
1 'polypeptide(L)'
;MVPQLTGVVPQLTGAVPQLTGTVPQLTGTVPQLTGVVPQLMGTVPQLMGAVPQLTGVVPQLTGVVPELTGAVPQLTGVVPELTGVVPQLTGVVPQLTGVVPQLTGAVPQLTGAVPQLTGAVPQLTGAVYFARLFPVVRRLHSQSG
;
A
#
# COMPACT_ATOMS: atom_id res chain seq x y z
N MET A 1 -36.69 24.70 -8.40
CA MET A 1 -36.46 23.48 -7.58
C MET A 1 -36.27 22.21 -8.41
N VAL A 2 -37.08 21.96 -9.45
CA VAL A 2 -36.91 20.77 -10.33
C VAL A 2 -35.53 20.64 -11.01
N PRO A 3 -34.90 21.73 -11.53
CA PRO A 3 -33.63 21.60 -12.27
C PRO A 3 -32.45 21.13 -11.42
N GLN A 4 -32.44 21.48 -10.13
CA GLN A 4 -31.35 21.11 -9.22
C GLN A 4 -31.39 19.62 -8.85
N LEU A 5 -32.58 19.00 -8.78
CA LEU A 5 -32.70 17.56 -8.53
C LEU A 5 -32.28 16.73 -9.76
N THR A 6 -32.52 17.24 -10.98
CA THR A 6 -32.17 16.54 -12.23
C THR A 6 -30.67 16.41 -12.44
N GLY A 7 -29.87 17.38 -11.99
CA GLY A 7 -28.40 17.32 -12.08
C GLY A 7 -27.74 16.50 -10.96
N VAL A 8 -28.35 16.48 -9.78
CA VAL A 8 -27.81 15.79 -8.60
C VAL A 8 -28.05 14.28 -8.65
N VAL A 9 -29.19 13.82 -9.18
CA VAL A 9 -29.52 12.38 -9.26
C VAL A 9 -28.50 11.56 -10.08
N PRO A 10 -28.07 11.98 -11.28
CA PRO A 10 -27.02 11.28 -12.02
C PRO A 10 -25.68 11.21 -11.27
N GLN A 11 -25.29 12.30 -10.60
CA GLN A 11 -24.05 12.35 -9.81
C GLN A 11 -24.09 11.36 -8.63
N LEU A 12 -25.19 11.36 -7.86
CA LEU A 12 -25.35 10.42 -6.74
C LEU A 12 -25.46 8.97 -7.23
N THR A 13 -26.13 8.74 -8.37
CA THR A 13 -26.26 7.40 -8.97
C THR A 13 -24.90 6.85 -9.43
N GLY A 14 -23.98 7.70 -9.89
CA GLY A 14 -22.61 7.31 -10.24
C GLY A 14 -21.70 7.13 -9.01
N ALA A 15 -21.91 7.90 -7.95
CA ALA A 15 -21.08 7.84 -6.74
C ALA A 15 -21.31 6.55 -5.91
N VAL A 16 -22.55 6.05 -5.84
CA VAL A 16 -22.88 4.86 -5.04
C VAL A 16 -22.14 3.59 -5.50
N PRO A 17 -22.13 3.22 -6.79
CA PRO A 17 -21.36 2.07 -7.28
C PRO A 17 -19.85 2.20 -7.07
N GLN A 18 -19.31 3.41 -7.26
CA GLN A 18 -17.89 3.69 -7.05
C GLN A 18 -17.48 3.42 -5.59
N LEU A 19 -18.21 4.00 -4.64
CA LEU A 19 -17.95 3.79 -3.21
C LEU A 19 -18.15 2.33 -2.77
N THR A 20 -19.18 1.67 -3.31
CA THR A 20 -19.42 0.24 -3.07
C THR A 20 -18.27 -0.63 -3.56
N GLY A 21 -17.60 -0.26 -4.65
CA GLY A 21 -16.41 -0.95 -5.15
C GLY A 21 -15.13 -0.63 -4.38
N THR A 22 -14.97 0.61 -3.90
CA THR A 22 -13.78 1.05 -3.16
C THR A 22 -13.68 0.44 -1.76
N VAL A 23 -14.81 0.26 -1.06
CA VAL A 23 -14.82 -0.27 0.32
C VAL A 23 -14.20 -1.68 0.43
N PRO A 24 -14.58 -2.67 -0.40
CA PRO A 24 -13.95 -3.99 -0.40
C PRO A 24 -12.45 -3.96 -0.74
N GLN A 25 -12.04 -3.10 -1.67
CA GLN A 25 -10.63 -2.95 -2.04
C GLN A 25 -9.81 -2.46 -0.85
N LEU A 26 -10.25 -1.38 -0.19
CA LEU A 26 -9.58 -0.84 1.00
C LEU A 26 -9.53 -1.86 2.15
N THR A 27 -10.64 -2.60 2.35
CA THR A 27 -10.73 -3.66 3.36
C THR A 27 -9.73 -4.78 3.11
N GLY A 28 -9.46 -5.12 1.84
CA GLY A 28 -8.43 -6.10 1.47
C GLY A 28 -7.00 -5.57 1.55
N THR A 29 -6.77 -4.28 1.28
CA THR A 29 -5.43 -3.68 1.30
C THR A 29 -4.89 -3.49 2.72
N VAL A 30 -5.74 -3.14 3.70
CA VAL A 30 -5.30 -2.87 5.08
C VAL A 30 -4.59 -4.07 5.73
N PRO A 31 -5.14 -5.31 5.69
CA PRO A 31 -4.45 -6.49 6.23
C PRO A 31 -3.12 -6.80 5.53
N GLN A 32 -3.04 -6.58 4.21
CA GLN A 32 -1.81 -6.80 3.44
C GLN A 32 -0.70 -5.84 3.90
N LEU A 33 -1.01 -4.54 4.01
CA LEU A 33 -0.05 -3.55 4.50
C LEU A 33 0.36 -3.81 5.96
N THR A 34 -0.59 -4.25 6.79
CA THR A 34 -0.32 -4.61 8.20
C THR A 34 0.62 -5.80 8.31
N GLY A 35 0.60 -6.74 7.38
CA GLY A 35 1.53 -7.87 7.32
C GLY A 35 2.91 -7.53 6.76
N VAL A 36 2.98 -6.63 5.77
CA VAL A 36 4.25 -6.23 5.12
C VAL A 36 5.12 -5.37 6.04
N VAL A 37 4.53 -4.47 6.83
CA VAL A 37 5.29 -3.55 7.69
C VAL A 37 6.19 -4.27 8.71
N PRO A 38 5.72 -5.26 9.50
CA PRO A 38 6.57 -6.04 10.39
C PRO A 38 7.69 -6.81 9.68
N GLN A 39 7.42 -7.34 8.49
CA GLN A 39 8.44 -8.05 7.70
C GLN A 39 9.57 -7.12 7.30
N LEU A 40 9.24 -5.93 6.76
CA LEU A 40 10.23 -4.92 6.40
C LEU A 40 11.03 -4.42 7.60
N MET A 41 10.37 -4.20 8.76
CA MET A 41 11.06 -3.84 10.00
C MET A 41 12.03 -4.92 10.48
N GLY A 42 11.74 -6.20 10.23
CA GLY A 42 12.66 -7.30 10.54
C GLY A 42 13.83 -7.44 9.56
N THR A 43 13.59 -7.16 8.27
CA THR A 43 14.62 -7.27 7.23
C THR A 43 15.70 -6.18 7.34
N VAL A 44 15.33 -4.94 7.69
CA VAL A 44 16.28 -3.82 7.76
C VAL A 44 17.45 -4.08 8.74
N PRO A 45 17.22 -4.50 10.00
CA PRO A 45 18.29 -4.88 10.92
C PRO A 45 19.18 -6.02 10.42
N GLN A 46 18.60 -7.03 9.75
CA GLN A 46 19.37 -8.14 9.19
C GLN A 46 20.32 -7.68 8.08
N LEU A 47 19.84 -6.80 7.19
CA LEU A 47 20.68 -6.22 6.14
C LEU A 47 21.79 -5.33 6.71
N MET A 48 21.47 -4.51 7.72
CA MET A 48 22.47 -3.70 8.42
C MET A 48 23.52 -4.54 9.13
N GLY A 49 23.16 -5.71 9.66
CA GLY A 49 24.12 -6.66 10.26
C GLY A 49 24.95 -7.44 9.22
N ALA A 50 24.40 -7.73 8.04
CA ALA A 50 25.08 -8.45 6.98
C ALA A 50 26.19 -7.63 6.32
N VAL A 51 26.00 -6.32 6.12
CA VAL A 51 26.97 -5.45 5.45
C VAL A 51 28.35 -5.44 6.14
N PRO A 52 28.47 -5.22 7.47
CA PRO A 52 29.75 -5.29 8.17
C PRO A 52 30.40 -6.67 8.11
N GLN A 53 29.60 -7.75 8.18
CA GLN A 53 30.10 -9.13 8.08
C GLN A 53 30.75 -9.39 6.72
N LEU A 54 30.05 -9.05 5.64
CA LEU A 54 30.59 -9.18 4.28
C LEU A 54 31.82 -8.30 4.06
N THR A 55 31.81 -7.09 4.59
CA THR A 55 32.96 -6.16 4.53
C THR A 55 34.18 -6.72 5.27
N GLY A 56 33.99 -7.43 6.39
CA GLY A 56 35.06 -8.08 7.14
C GLY A 56 35.61 -9.36 6.49
N VAL A 57 34.77 -10.09 5.75
CA VAL A 57 35.16 -11.33 5.04
C VAL A 57 36.07 -11.04 3.84
N VAL A 58 35.82 -9.97 3.09
CA VAL A 58 36.61 -9.63 1.88
C VAL A 58 38.13 -9.48 2.16
N PRO A 59 38.57 -8.73 3.20
CA PRO A 59 39.98 -8.65 3.57
C PRO A 59 40.57 -9.99 4.00
N GLN A 60 39.80 -10.82 4.71
CA GLN A 60 40.27 -12.15 5.12
C GLN A 60 40.52 -13.05 3.93
N LEU A 61 39.57 -13.12 2.98
CA LEU A 61 39.72 -13.90 1.75
C LEU A 61 40.92 -13.41 0.93
N THR A 62 41.11 -12.09 0.83
CA THR A 62 42.26 -11.49 0.13
C THR A 62 43.59 -11.89 0.79
N GLY A 63 43.63 -11.99 2.12
CA GLY A 63 44.82 -12.39 2.87
C GLY A 63 45.19 -13.88 2.76
N VAL A 64 44.23 -14.79 2.55
CA VAL A 64 44.48 -16.24 2.42
C VAL A 64 44.71 -16.72 0.98
N VAL A 65 44.35 -15.92 -0.03
CA VAL A 65 44.62 -16.22 -1.45
C VAL A 65 46.09 -16.59 -1.74
N PRO A 66 47.11 -15.91 -1.17
CA PRO A 66 48.51 -16.27 -1.38
C PRO A 66 48.92 -17.64 -0.82
N GLU A 67 48.21 -18.17 0.19
CA GLU A 67 48.56 -19.42 0.88
C GLU A 67 47.96 -20.67 0.22
N LEU A 68 46.96 -20.50 -0.68
CA LEU A 68 46.16 -21.60 -1.21
C LEU A 68 46.21 -21.68 -2.74
N THR A 69 47.32 -22.18 -3.29
CA THR A 69 47.60 -22.29 -4.74
C THR A 69 46.50 -23.03 -5.55
N GLY A 70 45.62 -23.81 -4.92
CA GLY A 70 44.49 -24.49 -5.57
C GLY A 70 43.11 -23.84 -5.40
N ALA A 71 42.90 -23.00 -4.37
CA ALA A 71 41.62 -22.34 -4.10
C ALA A 71 41.52 -20.95 -4.72
N VAL A 72 42.65 -20.40 -5.20
CA VAL A 72 42.75 -19.06 -5.81
C VAL A 72 41.64 -18.76 -6.82
N PRO A 73 41.30 -19.64 -7.79
CA PRO A 73 40.29 -19.30 -8.79
C PRO A 73 38.89 -19.10 -8.20
N GLN A 74 38.50 -19.89 -7.20
CA GLN A 74 37.20 -19.76 -6.54
C GLN A 74 37.16 -18.53 -5.62
N LEU A 75 38.22 -18.30 -4.84
CA LEU A 75 38.33 -17.12 -3.98
C LEU A 75 38.34 -15.81 -4.77
N THR A 76 38.97 -15.81 -5.95
CA THR A 76 39.02 -14.66 -6.86
C THR A 76 37.64 -14.35 -7.47
N GLY A 77 36.74 -15.33 -7.58
CA GLY A 77 35.35 -15.08 -8.02
C GLY A 77 34.44 -14.58 -6.89
N VAL A 78 34.63 -15.09 -5.67
CA VAL A 78 33.80 -14.73 -4.50
C VAL A 78 34.03 -13.28 -4.06
N VAL A 79 35.27 -12.78 -4.10
CA VAL A 79 35.58 -11.41 -3.65
C VAL A 79 34.86 -10.33 -4.48
N PRO A 80 34.87 -10.37 -5.84
CA PRO A 80 34.08 -9.47 -6.68
C PRO A 80 32.57 -9.57 -6.43
N GLU A 81 32.02 -10.78 -6.24
CA GLU A 81 30.60 -10.96 -5.93
C GLU A 81 30.22 -10.28 -4.61
N LEU A 82 30.99 -10.51 -3.53
CA LEU A 82 30.76 -9.86 -2.25
C LEU A 82 30.92 -8.34 -2.33
N THR A 83 31.89 -7.86 -3.10
CA THR A 83 32.11 -6.43 -3.36
C THR A 83 30.94 -5.80 -4.12
N GLY A 84 30.26 -6.56 -4.99
CA GLY A 84 29.05 -6.11 -5.69
C GLY A 84 27.78 -6.15 -4.82
N VAL A 85 27.66 -7.13 -3.92
CA VAL A 85 26.51 -7.28 -3.02
C VAL A 85 26.45 -6.17 -1.97
N VAL A 86 27.60 -5.76 -1.39
CA VAL A 86 27.63 -4.75 -0.33
C VAL A 86 26.97 -3.42 -0.76
N PRO A 87 27.34 -2.78 -1.89
CA PRO A 87 26.69 -1.57 -2.39
C PRO A 87 25.18 -1.73 -2.64
N GLN A 88 24.75 -2.90 -3.13
CA GLN A 88 23.33 -3.18 -3.34
C GLN A 88 22.56 -3.19 -2.02
N LEU A 89 23.09 -3.88 -1.00
CA LEU A 89 22.48 -3.90 0.33
C LEU A 89 22.47 -2.50 0.97
N THR A 90 23.55 -1.74 0.81
CA THR A 90 23.63 -0.34 1.27
C THR A 90 22.59 0.55 0.58
N GLY A 91 22.25 0.30 -0.68
CA GLY A 91 21.21 1.04 -1.40
C GLY A 91 19.77 0.63 -1.03
N VAL A 92 19.55 -0.65 -0.73
CA VAL A 92 18.22 -1.19 -0.36
C VAL A 92 17.79 -0.73 1.04
N VAL A 93 18.71 -0.67 2.00
CA VAL A 93 18.39 -0.30 3.39
C VAL A 93 17.69 1.08 3.48
N PRO A 94 18.22 2.19 2.92
CA PRO A 94 17.55 3.49 2.93
C PRO A 94 16.18 3.49 2.26
N GLN A 95 16.00 2.71 1.18
CA GLN A 95 14.70 2.58 0.51
C GLN A 95 13.66 1.93 1.42
N LEU A 96 14.03 0.82 2.07
CA LEU A 96 13.15 0.14 3.03
C LEU A 96 12.84 1.03 4.24
N THR A 97 13.84 1.75 4.76
CA THR A 97 13.66 2.72 5.85
C THR A 97 12.70 3.85 5.48
N GLY A 98 12.67 4.27 4.20
CA GLY A 98 11.72 5.28 3.71
C GLY A 98 10.30 4.74 3.48
N VAL A 99 10.17 3.50 3.04
CA VAL A 99 8.87 2.86 2.74
C VAL A 99 8.10 2.51 4.02
N VAL A 100 8.78 2.03 5.07
CA VAL A 100 8.13 1.60 6.32
C VAL A 100 7.26 2.72 6.94
N PRO A 101 7.76 3.95 7.17
CA PRO A 101 6.95 5.05 7.72
C PRO A 101 5.75 5.42 6.84
N GLN A 102 5.89 5.35 5.51
CA GLN A 102 4.79 5.64 4.58
C GLN A 102 3.67 4.60 4.72
N LEU A 103 4.02 3.32 4.78
CA LEU A 103 3.04 2.25 4.97
C LEU A 103 2.41 2.30 6.37
N THR A 104 3.19 2.58 7.41
CA THR A 104 2.68 2.78 8.79
C THR A 104 1.70 3.94 8.86
N GLY A 105 1.93 5.03 8.13
CA GLY A 105 1.01 6.17 8.05
C GLY A 105 -0.25 5.90 7.22
N ALA A 106 -0.13 5.10 6.16
CA ALA A 106 -1.25 4.76 5.28
C ALA A 106 -2.28 3.85 5.96
N VAL A 107 -1.85 2.89 6.78
CA VAL A 107 -2.76 1.91 7.43
C VAL A 107 -3.86 2.58 8.27
N PRO A 108 -3.57 3.52 9.20
CA PRO A 108 -4.59 4.23 9.96
C PRO A 108 -5.53 5.07 9.08
N GLN A 109 -5.02 5.69 8.01
CA GLN A 109 -5.84 6.49 7.10
C GLN A 109 -6.86 5.63 6.36
N LEU A 110 -6.42 4.49 5.82
CA LEU A 110 -7.32 3.55 5.12
C LEU A 110 -8.31 2.92 6.10
N THR A 111 -7.87 2.58 7.32
CA THR A 111 -8.73 2.05 8.39
C THR A 111 -9.81 3.05 8.79
N GLY A 112 -9.50 4.35 8.86
CA GLY A 112 -10.47 5.41 9.13
C GLY A 112 -11.41 5.71 7.95
N ALA A 113 -10.93 5.56 6.71
CA ALA A 113 -11.73 5.79 5.52
C ALA A 113 -12.83 4.73 5.31
N VAL A 114 -12.56 3.46 5.65
CA VAL A 114 -13.52 2.35 5.43
C VAL A 114 -14.87 2.59 6.14
N PRO A 115 -14.93 2.91 7.45
CA PRO A 115 -16.19 3.22 8.12
C PRO A 115 -16.91 4.46 7.55
N GLN A 116 -16.17 5.49 7.16
CA GLN A 116 -16.74 6.71 6.57
C GLN A 116 -17.43 6.41 5.24
N LEU A 117 -16.76 5.66 4.36
CA LEU A 117 -17.34 5.26 3.07
C LEU A 117 -18.51 4.29 3.25
N THR A 118 -18.40 3.36 4.19
CA THR A 118 -19.48 2.42 4.54
C THR A 118 -20.72 3.15 5.03
N GLY A 119 -20.56 4.21 5.84
CA GLY A 119 -21.67 5.06 6.29
C GLY A 119 -22.25 5.98 5.21
N ALA A 120 -21.43 6.42 4.24
CA ALA A 120 -21.87 7.28 3.15
C ALA A 120 -22.75 6.54 2.11
N VAL A 121 -22.51 5.24 1.88
CA VAL A 121 -23.25 4.45 0.88
C VAL A 121 -24.77 4.41 1.16
N PRO A 122 -25.24 4.08 2.39
CA PRO A 122 -26.67 4.13 2.72
C PRO A 122 -27.28 5.54 2.60
N GLN A 123 -26.55 6.57 3.00
CA GLN A 123 -27.02 7.96 2.93
C GLN A 123 -27.25 8.42 1.48
N LEU A 124 -26.29 8.14 0.59
CA LEU A 124 -26.40 8.46 -0.82
C LEU A 124 -27.50 7.62 -1.50
N THR A 125 -27.63 6.35 -1.12
CA THR A 125 -28.71 5.48 -1.63
C THR A 125 -30.09 6.01 -1.25
N GLY A 126 -30.26 6.43 0.01
CA GLY A 126 -31.48 7.08 0.50
C GLY A 126 -31.77 8.41 -0.21
N ALA A 127 -30.74 9.22 -0.45
CA ALA A 127 -30.87 10.48 -1.20
C ALA A 127 -31.30 10.25 -2.66
N VAL A 128 -30.76 9.23 -3.33
CA VAL A 128 -31.19 8.82 -4.69
C VAL A 128 -32.65 8.38 -4.69
N TYR A 129 -33.05 7.56 -3.72
CA TYR A 129 -34.43 7.07 -3.60
C TYR A 129 -35.41 8.24 -3.39
N PHE A 130 -35.11 9.13 -2.44
CA PHE A 130 -35.92 10.31 -2.15
C PHE A 130 -36.03 11.25 -3.37
N ALA A 131 -34.90 11.55 -4.02
CA ALA A 131 -34.89 12.45 -5.18
C ALA A 131 -35.66 11.89 -6.38
N ARG A 132 -35.76 10.57 -6.52
CA ARG A 132 -36.56 9.91 -7.57
C ARG A 132 -38.06 9.84 -7.24
N LEU A 133 -38.43 9.63 -5.98
CA LEU A 133 -39.83 9.42 -5.57
C LEU A 133 -40.58 10.69 -5.21
N PHE A 134 -39.91 11.67 -4.61
CA PHE A 134 -40.54 12.92 -4.18
C PHE A 134 -41.33 13.64 -5.28
N PRO A 135 -40.83 13.78 -6.53
CA PRO A 135 -41.58 14.40 -7.61
C PRO A 135 -42.79 13.57 -8.08
N VAL A 136 -42.73 12.24 -7.94
CA VAL A 136 -43.80 11.31 -8.34
C VAL A 136 -44.95 11.39 -7.33
N VAL A 137 -44.65 11.28 -6.04
CA VAL A 137 -45.65 11.35 -4.96
C VAL A 137 -46.36 12.70 -4.94
N ARG A 138 -45.64 13.81 -5.17
CA ARG A 138 -46.23 15.14 -5.25
C ARG A 138 -47.20 15.30 -6.42
N ARG A 139 -46.91 14.69 -7.58
CA ARG A 139 -47.80 14.71 -8.74
C ARG A 139 -49.09 13.93 -8.50
N LEU A 140 -49.00 12.77 -7.85
CA LEU A 140 -50.17 11.96 -7.52
C LEU A 140 -51.15 12.71 -6.60
N HIS A 141 -50.65 13.37 -5.55
CA HIS A 141 -51.47 14.18 -4.65
C HIS A 141 -52.09 15.42 -5.33
N SER A 142 -51.40 16.01 -6.31
CA SER A 142 -51.91 17.17 -7.05
C SER A 142 -52.98 16.81 -8.10
N GLN A 143 -53.10 15.55 -8.50
CA GLN A 143 -54.10 15.08 -9.46
C GLN A 143 -55.33 14.45 -8.79
N SER A 144 -55.29 14.24 -7.47
CA SER A 144 -56.37 13.63 -6.68
C SER A 144 -57.15 14.64 -5.83
N GLY A 145 -56.90 15.94 -6.02
CA GLY A 145 -57.62 17.06 -5.41
C GLY A 145 -58.32 17.93 -6.44
#